data_AF-A0A8T1QEE8-F1
#
_entry.id   AF-A0A8T1QEE8-F1
#
_cell.length_a   1.000
_cell.length_b   1.000
_cell.length_c   1.000
_cell.angle_alpha   90.00
_cell.angle_beta   90.00
_cell.angle_gamma   90.00
#
_symmetry.space_group_name_H-M   'P 1'
#
loop_
_entity.id
_entity.type
_entity.pdbx_description
1 polymer ?
#
loop_
_entity_poly.entity_id
_entity_poly.type
_entity_poly.pdbx_seq_one_letter_code
_entity_poly.pdbx_strand_id
1 'polypeptide(L)'
;MAVAPIGFATSPPLSMNANRITATATTFSSTSSYSHQVSKLPKTFKSSSPLFSTWKPCLNPRCQVLFPDERIDSRALSASPLELLKSSPANRYTKERSSIVVIGLNVHTAPVEIREKLAIPEAQWPQGISELCAMNHIEEAAVLSTCNRMEIYVVALSQHRGVKEVTEWMSKISGIPVSELCKHLFVLYNKDATQHLFEVAAGLDSLVLGEGQILAQVKQVVKVGQGVAGFDRKISGMFKHAITVGKRVRSETNIASGSVSVSSAAVELALMKLPDSSYAAVRVLVIGAGKMGKLVIKHLVAKGCRNMVVLNRTEERVAAIRKELKDVEIIYKPMTEMLACAADADVVFTSTASETPLFLKEHVEMLPNVQSEVGRRLFIDISVPRNVEPCVLDLETAVVYNVDDLNEVVLANKEDRLRNATEAQTIIQEESNKFEAWKDSLETVPTIKKLKGYFERIRDAELNKCLSKIGDDMSDKNKAAIHDLSMSIVKKILHGPMQNLRCDDAHSLSEILENMRALNRMYDLETDKSILEQKFEAKMGRKSK
;
A
#
# COMPACT_ATOMS: atom_id res chain seq x y z
N MET A 1 29.24 41.12 -45.73
CA MET A 1 27.92 41.78 -45.62
C MET A 1 27.80 42.39 -44.23
N ALA A 2 27.04 43.49 -44.12
CA ALA A 2 26.89 44.39 -42.96
C ALA A 2 26.53 43.70 -41.62
N VAL A 3 26.63 44.30 -40.42
CA VAL A 3 26.60 45.73 -40.00
C VAL A 3 27.59 45.99 -38.82
N ALA A 4 27.97 47.26 -38.60
CA ALA A 4 28.90 47.77 -37.58
C ALA A 4 28.21 48.12 -36.21
N PRO A 5 28.96 48.54 -35.16
CA PRO A 5 28.49 48.57 -33.77
C PRO A 5 28.11 49.97 -33.22
N ILE A 6 27.46 50.02 -32.05
CA ILE A 6 27.39 51.19 -31.15
C ILE A 6 27.41 50.70 -29.68
N GLY A 7 28.08 51.43 -28.79
CA GLY A 7 27.85 51.35 -27.34
C GLY A 7 27.97 52.75 -26.71
N PHE A 8 27.50 52.94 -25.47
CA PHE A 8 28.02 53.93 -24.50
C PHE A 8 27.34 53.85 -23.12
N ALA A 9 28.17 53.85 -22.06
CA ALA A 9 28.06 54.47 -20.72
C ALA A 9 26.79 54.41 -19.80
N THR A 10 27.02 53.83 -18.60
CA THR A 10 26.75 54.34 -17.22
C THR A 10 25.35 54.77 -16.70
N SER A 11 24.84 53.96 -15.74
CA SER A 11 24.27 54.26 -14.38
C SER A 11 23.70 55.66 -14.02
N PRO A 12 22.65 55.80 -13.14
CA PRO A 12 22.41 54.98 -11.92
C PRO A 12 20.93 54.60 -11.59
N PRO A 13 20.66 53.83 -10.51
CA PRO A 13 19.30 53.50 -10.04
C PRO A 13 18.79 54.41 -8.90
N LEU A 14 17.46 54.57 -8.80
CA LEU A 14 16.79 55.37 -7.75
C LEU A 14 15.82 54.54 -6.90
N SER A 15 16.08 54.55 -5.58
CA SER A 15 15.14 54.49 -4.44
C SER A 15 13.88 53.62 -4.48
N MET A 16 13.79 52.67 -3.53
CA MET A 16 12.68 52.65 -2.56
C MET A 16 13.23 52.35 -1.16
N ASN A 17 13.01 53.28 -0.21
CA ASN A 17 13.49 53.19 1.16
C ASN A 17 12.33 52.79 2.09
N ALA A 18 12.56 51.82 2.97
CA ALA A 18 11.61 51.47 4.02
C ALA A 18 11.79 52.38 5.24
N ASN A 19 10.70 52.99 5.73
CA ASN A 19 10.76 53.84 6.92
C ASN A 19 10.96 53.01 8.20
N ARG A 20 12.04 53.32 8.92
CA ARG A 20 12.26 52.97 10.32
C ARG A 20 11.94 54.21 11.17
N ILE A 21 11.12 54.07 12.20
CA ILE A 21 11.01 55.08 13.27
C ILE A 21 11.33 54.40 14.60
N THR A 22 12.22 55.03 15.37
CA THR A 22 12.72 54.60 16.68
C THR A 22 12.52 55.70 17.71
N ALA A 23 11.81 55.42 18.81
CA ALA A 23 11.76 56.13 20.10
C ALA A 23 10.58 55.53 20.89
N THR A 24 10.58 55.38 22.22
CA THR A 24 11.58 55.70 23.26
C THR A 24 11.38 54.76 24.46
N ALA A 25 12.37 54.65 25.35
CA ALA A 25 12.30 53.79 26.52
C ALA A 25 11.52 54.42 27.70
N THR A 26 10.94 53.57 28.55
CA THR A 26 10.77 53.86 29.98
C THR A 26 10.88 52.57 30.80
N THR A 27 11.87 52.52 31.66
CA THR A 27 12.06 51.47 32.67
C THR A 27 11.15 51.69 33.87
N PHE A 28 10.54 50.62 34.39
CA PHE A 28 10.36 50.49 35.84
C PHE A 28 10.34 49.02 36.25
N SER A 29 11.16 48.68 37.24
CA SER A 29 11.17 47.39 37.92
C SER A 29 10.40 47.49 39.23
N SER A 30 9.73 46.42 39.64
CA SER A 30 9.65 46.06 41.07
C SER A 30 9.15 44.64 41.27
N THR A 31 9.78 43.99 42.24
CA THR A 31 9.41 42.71 42.84
C THR A 31 8.23 42.89 43.79
N SER A 32 7.39 41.86 43.93
CA SER A 32 7.10 41.29 45.26
C SER A 32 6.24 40.02 45.17
N SER A 33 6.77 38.96 45.76
CA SER A 33 6.01 37.80 46.22
C SER A 33 5.45 38.09 47.62
N TYR A 34 4.17 37.79 47.89
CA TYR A 34 3.74 37.40 49.23
C TYR A 34 2.51 36.48 49.20
N SER A 35 2.50 35.52 50.11
CA SER A 35 1.49 34.49 50.32
C SER A 35 0.37 34.98 51.26
N HIS A 36 -0.82 34.36 51.19
CA HIS A 36 -1.51 33.85 52.40
C HIS A 36 -2.66 32.86 52.10
N GLN A 37 -2.73 31.86 52.97
CA GLN A 37 -3.79 30.84 53.23
C GLN A 37 -5.07 31.50 53.84
N VAL A 38 -6.28 30.91 54.03
CA VAL A 38 -6.85 29.54 53.87
C VAL A 38 -8.41 29.54 53.99
N SER A 39 -9.10 28.55 53.39
CA SER A 39 -10.52 28.09 53.64
C SER A 39 -11.70 29.08 53.42
N LYS A 40 -12.89 28.71 52.89
CA LYS A 40 -13.80 27.59 53.21
C LYS A 40 -14.75 27.24 52.03
N LEU A 41 -15.29 26.01 52.08
CA LEU A 41 -16.38 25.42 51.27
C LEU A 41 -17.75 26.12 51.50
N PRO A 42 -18.76 26.05 50.59
CA PRO A 42 -19.36 24.77 50.17
C PRO A 42 -19.85 24.58 48.71
N LYS A 43 -20.02 23.28 48.42
CA LYS A 43 -20.78 22.62 47.34
C LYS A 43 -21.99 23.42 46.81
N THR A 44 -22.12 23.57 45.49
CA THR A 44 -22.85 22.64 44.59
C THR A 44 -22.89 23.21 43.16
N PHE A 45 -22.47 22.45 42.15
CA PHE A 45 -23.24 22.23 40.91
C PHE A 45 -22.59 21.08 40.11
N LYS A 46 -23.40 20.32 39.35
CA LYS A 46 -22.99 19.07 38.70
C LYS A 46 -22.13 19.36 37.47
N SER A 47 -20.85 18.95 37.47
CA SER A 47 -20.07 18.83 36.23
C SER A 47 -20.29 17.46 35.60
N SER A 48 -20.73 17.46 34.34
CA SER A 48 -20.71 16.27 33.49
C SER A 48 -19.28 15.81 33.28
N SER A 49 -19.04 14.51 33.43
CA SER A 49 -17.75 13.87 33.15
C SER A 49 -17.36 14.03 31.67
N PRO A 50 -16.13 14.47 31.35
CA PRO A 50 -15.59 14.23 30.02
C PRO A 50 -15.36 12.72 29.85
N LEU A 51 -16.02 12.12 28.86
CA LEU A 51 -15.82 10.72 28.52
C LEU A 51 -14.44 10.57 27.86
N PHE A 52 -13.44 10.22 28.68
CA PHE A 52 -12.16 9.71 28.20
C PHE A 52 -12.40 8.39 27.46
N SER A 53 -12.48 8.45 26.12
CA SER A 53 -12.39 7.27 25.26
C SER A 53 -10.96 6.74 25.30
N THR A 54 -10.69 5.88 26.27
CA THR A 54 -9.47 5.07 26.32
C THR A 54 -9.30 4.32 25.00
N TRP A 55 -8.18 4.54 24.32
CA TRP A 55 -7.75 3.73 23.19
C TRP A 55 -7.67 2.26 23.62
N LYS A 56 -8.70 1.48 23.27
CA LYS A 56 -8.60 0.02 23.30
C LYS A 56 -7.93 -0.40 22.00
N PRO A 57 -6.82 -1.18 22.03
CA PRO A 57 -6.38 -1.86 20.83
C PRO A 57 -7.51 -2.79 20.39
N CYS A 58 -7.88 -2.74 19.10
CA CYS A 58 -8.87 -3.65 18.54
C CYS A 58 -8.32 -5.07 18.55
N LEU A 59 -8.61 -5.79 19.63
CA LEU A 59 -8.32 -7.21 19.78
C LEU A 59 -9.00 -7.99 18.66
N ASN A 60 -8.16 -8.46 17.74
CA ASN A 60 -8.37 -9.51 16.74
C ASN A 60 -9.78 -10.16 16.78
N PRO A 61 -10.70 -9.79 15.86
CA PRO A 61 -12.00 -10.44 15.77
C PRO A 61 -11.79 -11.88 15.29
N ARG A 62 -11.76 -12.80 16.26
CA ARG A 62 -11.58 -14.25 16.06
C ARG A 62 -12.33 -14.72 14.81
N CYS A 63 -11.61 -15.38 13.90
CA CYS A 63 -12.19 -16.13 12.79
C CYS A 63 -13.14 -17.22 13.31
N GLN A 64 -14.40 -16.87 13.55
CA GLN A 64 -15.49 -17.84 13.67
C GLN A 64 -15.99 -18.18 12.26
N VAL A 65 -15.29 -19.13 11.64
CA VAL A 65 -15.85 -19.89 10.51
C VAL A 65 -16.96 -20.76 11.08
N LEU A 66 -18.16 -20.21 11.15
CA LEU A 66 -19.38 -20.96 11.46
C LEU A 66 -19.68 -21.89 10.29
N PHE A 67 -19.41 -23.19 10.48
CA PHE A 67 -19.99 -24.23 9.64
C PHE A 67 -21.49 -24.30 9.93
N PRO A 68 -22.38 -24.15 8.93
CA PRO A 68 -23.82 -24.34 9.13
C PRO A 68 -24.09 -25.83 9.38
N ASP A 69 -24.59 -26.15 10.57
CA ASP A 69 -25.04 -27.49 10.93
C ASP A 69 -26.46 -27.70 10.35
N GLU A 70 -26.60 -28.52 9.31
CA GLU A 70 -27.88 -28.71 8.62
C GLU A 70 -28.86 -29.53 9.47
N ARG A 71 -29.80 -28.84 10.12
CA ARG A 71 -31.08 -29.45 10.56
C ARG A 71 -32.20 -28.96 9.68
N ILE A 72 -32.72 -29.86 8.85
CA ILE A 72 -33.85 -29.61 7.96
C ILE A 72 -35.15 -29.77 8.76
N ASP A 73 -35.76 -28.65 9.15
CA ASP A 73 -37.10 -28.66 9.76
C ASP A 73 -38.19 -28.93 8.71
N SER A 74 -38.83 -30.09 8.82
CA SER A 74 -39.82 -30.57 7.86
C SER A 74 -41.22 -29.99 8.10
N ARG A 75 -41.49 -28.74 7.68
CA ARG A 75 -42.87 -28.17 7.63
C ARG A 75 -43.01 -26.90 6.77
N ALA A 76 -43.15 -27.05 5.45
CA ALA A 76 -43.64 -25.99 4.55
C ALA A 76 -44.16 -26.54 3.20
N LEU A 77 -45.38 -27.11 3.19
CA LEU A 77 -46.05 -27.61 1.98
C LEU A 77 -47.30 -26.78 1.65
N SER A 78 -47.11 -25.57 1.09
CA SER A 78 -48.17 -24.81 0.38
C SER A 78 -47.63 -23.55 -0.33
N ALA A 79 -46.57 -23.67 -1.14
CA ALA A 79 -46.06 -22.56 -1.95
C ALA A 79 -46.01 -22.93 -3.44
N SER A 80 -46.36 -21.99 -4.31
CA SER A 80 -46.34 -22.19 -5.78
C SER A 80 -44.92 -22.49 -6.26
N PRO A 81 -44.71 -23.34 -7.29
CA PRO A 81 -43.39 -23.57 -7.89
C PRO A 81 -42.66 -22.28 -8.30
N LEU A 82 -43.43 -21.24 -8.66
CA LEU A 82 -42.94 -19.91 -9.03
C LEU A 82 -42.45 -19.08 -7.83
N GLU A 83 -42.89 -19.38 -6.61
CA GLU A 83 -42.36 -18.77 -5.38
C GLU A 83 -41.17 -19.58 -4.82
N LEU A 84 -41.21 -20.90 -4.95
CA LEU A 84 -40.05 -21.76 -4.65
C LEU A 84 -38.83 -21.38 -5.50
N LEU A 85 -39.01 -21.10 -6.80
CA LEU A 85 -37.95 -20.56 -7.66
C LEU A 85 -37.42 -19.19 -7.22
N LYS A 86 -38.27 -18.28 -6.72
CA LYS A 86 -37.83 -16.98 -6.19
C LYS A 86 -37.05 -17.10 -4.88
N SER A 87 -37.37 -18.11 -4.07
CA SER A 87 -36.74 -18.40 -2.77
C SER A 87 -35.49 -19.29 -2.83
N SER A 88 -35.17 -19.86 -3.99
CA SER A 88 -33.97 -20.67 -4.20
C SER A 88 -32.70 -19.95 -3.75
N PRO A 89 -31.76 -20.61 -3.04
CA PRO A 89 -30.54 -19.98 -2.54
C PRO A 89 -29.69 -19.38 -3.69
N ALA A 90 -29.80 -19.93 -4.91
CA ALA A 90 -29.23 -19.37 -6.14
C ALA A 90 -29.49 -17.86 -6.31
N ASN A 91 -30.69 -17.39 -5.97
CA ASN A 91 -31.09 -15.99 -6.18
C ASN A 91 -30.51 -15.04 -5.12
N ARG A 92 -30.16 -15.54 -3.92
CA ARG A 92 -29.39 -14.76 -2.92
C ARG A 92 -27.94 -14.54 -3.38
N TYR A 93 -27.33 -15.53 -4.04
CA TYR A 93 -25.94 -15.46 -4.50
C TYR A 93 -25.70 -14.44 -5.63
N THR A 94 -26.71 -14.10 -6.44
CA THR A 94 -26.56 -13.06 -7.48
C THR A 94 -26.62 -11.61 -6.97
N LYS A 95 -26.61 -11.38 -5.65
CA LYS A 95 -26.81 -10.07 -5.02
C LYS A 95 -25.66 -9.60 -4.10
N GLU A 96 -24.61 -10.40 -3.92
CA GLU A 96 -23.39 -9.91 -3.25
C GLU A 96 -22.64 -8.95 -4.19
N ARG A 97 -22.39 -7.72 -3.70
CA ARG A 97 -21.60 -6.72 -4.42
C ARG A 97 -20.13 -7.08 -4.31
N SER A 98 -19.39 -7.02 -5.43
CA SER A 98 -17.94 -7.22 -5.43
C SER A 98 -17.29 -6.29 -4.39
N SER A 99 -16.61 -6.87 -3.41
CA SER A 99 -15.98 -6.14 -2.31
C SER A 99 -14.46 -6.08 -2.52
N ILE A 100 -13.84 -4.95 -2.15
CA ILE A 100 -12.38 -4.90 -2.03
C ILE A 100 -12.03 -5.57 -0.70
N VAL A 101 -10.99 -6.41 -0.70
CA VAL A 101 -10.51 -7.10 0.51
C VAL A 101 -8.98 -7.02 0.52
N VAL A 102 -8.41 -6.72 1.68
CA VAL A 102 -6.98 -6.97 1.94
C VAL A 102 -6.85 -8.14 2.91
N ILE A 103 -5.96 -9.07 2.57
CA ILE A 103 -5.64 -10.27 3.35
C ILE A 103 -4.13 -10.30 3.45
N GLY A 104 -3.56 -10.38 4.65
CA GLY A 104 -2.12 -10.30 4.78
C GLY A 104 -1.57 -10.58 6.17
N LEU A 105 -0.25 -10.50 6.23
CA LEU A 105 0.56 -10.54 7.44
C LEU A 105 1.36 -9.25 7.54
N ASN A 106 1.51 -8.71 8.75
CA ASN A 106 2.44 -7.61 9.02
C ASN A 106 3.28 -7.91 10.27
N VAL A 107 4.30 -7.10 10.53
CA VAL A 107 5.19 -7.20 11.69
C VAL A 107 4.46 -7.15 13.04
N HIS A 108 3.22 -6.62 13.08
CA HIS A 108 2.41 -6.57 14.29
C HIS A 108 1.64 -7.88 14.56
N THR A 109 1.44 -8.73 13.55
CA THR A 109 0.67 -9.98 13.66
C THR A 109 1.48 -11.25 13.44
N ALA A 110 2.60 -11.18 12.72
CA ALA A 110 3.42 -12.34 12.34
C ALA A 110 4.92 -12.05 12.52
N PRO A 111 5.70 -12.96 13.12
CA PRO A 111 7.15 -12.83 13.17
C PRO A 111 7.79 -13.10 11.79
N VAL A 112 9.05 -12.71 11.64
CA VAL A 112 9.78 -12.85 10.37
C VAL A 112 9.86 -14.30 9.84
N GLU A 113 9.95 -15.33 10.70
CA GLU A 113 9.97 -16.76 10.26
C GLU A 113 8.74 -17.17 9.42
N ILE A 114 7.60 -16.53 9.68
CA ILE A 114 6.33 -16.80 8.98
C ILE A 114 6.24 -15.91 7.74
N ARG A 115 6.64 -14.63 7.85
CA ARG A 115 6.54 -13.66 6.76
C ARG A 115 7.52 -13.93 5.62
N GLU A 116 8.73 -14.42 5.90
CA GLU A 116 9.72 -14.72 4.86
C GLU A 116 9.28 -15.85 3.91
N LYS A 117 8.55 -16.86 4.43
CA LYS A 117 7.97 -17.94 3.63
C LYS A 117 6.86 -17.47 2.68
N LEU A 118 6.34 -16.26 2.88
CA LEU A 118 5.34 -15.60 2.04
C LEU A 118 5.91 -14.44 1.23
N ALA A 119 7.22 -14.16 1.31
CA ALA A 119 7.84 -13.08 0.56
C ALA A 119 7.87 -13.41 -0.94
N ILE A 120 7.11 -12.68 -1.75
CA ILE A 120 7.08 -12.86 -3.21
C ILE A 120 7.99 -11.82 -3.88
N PRO A 121 9.05 -12.22 -4.61
CA PRO A 121 9.90 -11.32 -5.38
C PRO A 121 9.14 -10.54 -6.45
N GLU A 122 9.62 -9.32 -6.77
CA GLU A 122 8.98 -8.42 -7.76
C GLU A 122 8.74 -9.09 -9.13
N ALA A 123 9.66 -9.96 -9.57
CA ALA A 123 9.55 -10.70 -10.82
C ALA A 123 8.37 -11.71 -10.86
N GLN A 124 7.91 -12.18 -9.70
CA GLN A 124 6.83 -13.15 -9.56
C GLN A 124 5.45 -12.50 -9.33
N TRP A 125 5.37 -11.18 -9.07
CA TRP A 125 4.09 -10.49 -8.87
C TRP A 125 3.09 -10.66 -10.04
N PRO A 126 3.50 -10.61 -11.33
CA PRO A 126 2.57 -10.84 -12.45
C PRO A 126 1.98 -12.25 -12.46
N GLN A 127 2.79 -13.26 -12.12
CA GLN A 127 2.32 -14.64 -11.99
C GLN A 127 1.34 -14.77 -10.84
N GLY A 128 1.67 -14.22 -9.66
CA GLY A 128 0.79 -14.27 -8.49
C GLY A 128 -0.57 -13.60 -8.75
N ILE A 129 -0.59 -12.43 -9.40
CA ILE A 129 -1.84 -11.77 -9.80
C ILE A 129 -2.65 -12.65 -10.76
N SER A 130 -2.00 -13.31 -11.72
CA SER A 130 -2.66 -14.21 -12.68
C SER A 130 -3.27 -15.43 -12.01
N GLU A 131 -2.54 -16.08 -11.09
CA GLU A 131 -3.03 -17.21 -10.30
C GLU A 131 -4.20 -16.82 -9.39
N LEU A 132 -4.11 -15.66 -8.72
CA LEU A 132 -5.18 -15.13 -7.89
C LEU A 132 -6.45 -14.88 -8.71
N CYS A 133 -6.35 -14.25 -9.89
CA CYS A 133 -7.50 -13.94 -10.75
C CYS A 133 -8.04 -15.16 -11.54
N ALA A 134 -7.30 -16.29 -11.56
CA ALA A 134 -7.78 -17.56 -12.09
C ALA A 134 -8.79 -18.26 -11.15
N MET A 135 -8.87 -17.84 -9.89
CA MET A 135 -9.83 -18.36 -8.91
C MET A 135 -11.27 -17.93 -9.23
N ASN A 136 -12.25 -18.58 -8.60
CA ASN A 136 -13.64 -18.44 -9.02
C ASN A 136 -14.26 -17.13 -8.51
N HIS A 137 -13.88 -16.70 -7.31
CA HIS A 137 -14.48 -15.54 -6.63
C HIS A 137 -13.62 -14.27 -6.70
N ILE A 138 -12.49 -14.28 -7.41
CA ILE A 138 -11.58 -13.12 -7.54
C ILE A 138 -11.69 -12.51 -8.95
N GLU A 139 -11.93 -11.20 -9.02
CA GLU A 139 -11.99 -10.43 -10.29
C GLU A 139 -10.65 -9.72 -10.59
N GLU A 140 -10.05 -9.11 -9.58
CA GLU A 140 -8.83 -8.31 -9.65
C GLU A 140 -7.92 -8.63 -8.46
N ALA A 141 -6.60 -8.50 -8.61
CA ALA A 141 -5.62 -8.74 -7.55
C ALA A 141 -4.37 -7.85 -7.65
N ALA A 142 -3.74 -7.60 -6.51
CA ALA A 142 -2.40 -7.02 -6.37
C ALA A 142 -1.66 -7.63 -5.17
N VAL A 143 -0.33 -7.72 -5.30
CA VAL A 143 0.58 -8.20 -4.25
C VAL A 143 1.46 -7.05 -3.79
N LEU A 144 1.52 -6.83 -2.47
CA LEU A 144 2.43 -5.90 -1.82
C LEU A 144 3.32 -6.68 -0.82
N SER A 145 4.50 -7.07 -1.29
CA SER A 145 5.51 -7.80 -0.51
C SER A 145 6.65 -6.86 -0.10
N THR A 146 6.94 -6.79 1.20
CA THR A 146 8.00 -5.96 1.80
C THR A 146 8.64 -6.67 3.00
N CYS A 147 9.72 -6.12 3.56
CA CYS A 147 10.33 -6.65 4.78
C CYS A 147 9.42 -6.61 6.03
N ASN A 148 8.37 -5.77 6.03
CA ASN A 148 7.48 -5.57 7.17
C ASN A 148 6.05 -6.13 6.96
N ARG A 149 5.67 -6.43 5.72
CA ARG A 149 4.32 -6.92 5.37
C ARG A 149 4.31 -7.78 4.11
N MET A 150 3.38 -8.72 4.06
CA MET A 150 2.96 -9.38 2.83
C MET A 150 1.44 -9.30 2.75
N GLU A 151 0.94 -8.54 1.78
CA GLU A 151 -0.47 -8.22 1.64
C GLU A 151 -0.97 -8.50 0.23
N ILE A 152 -2.17 -9.06 0.17
CA ILE A 152 -2.87 -9.37 -1.07
C ILE A 152 -4.16 -8.56 -1.07
N TYR A 153 -4.27 -7.65 -2.03
CA TYR A 153 -5.45 -6.84 -2.25
C TYR A 153 -6.24 -7.45 -3.40
N VAL A 154 -7.50 -7.82 -3.16
CA VAL A 154 -8.37 -8.45 -4.16
C VAL A 154 -9.72 -7.76 -4.28
N VAL A 155 -10.33 -7.90 -5.46
CA VAL A 155 -11.78 -7.68 -5.63
C VAL A 155 -12.46 -9.04 -5.61
N ALA A 156 -13.21 -9.31 -4.54
CA ALA A 156 -13.90 -10.57 -4.34
C ALA A 156 -15.40 -10.46 -4.65
N LEU A 157 -15.92 -11.37 -5.48
CA LEU A 157 -17.36 -11.51 -5.78
C LEU A 157 -18.18 -11.93 -4.54
N SER A 158 -17.55 -12.69 -3.63
CA SER A 158 -18.12 -13.08 -2.34
C SER A 158 -17.03 -13.02 -1.29
N GLN A 159 -17.26 -12.27 -0.21
CA GLN A 159 -16.25 -11.94 0.80
C GLN A 159 -15.64 -13.21 1.43
N HIS A 160 -16.48 -14.07 2.02
CA HIS A 160 -16.02 -15.27 2.71
C HIS A 160 -15.31 -16.27 1.77
N ARG A 161 -15.81 -16.43 0.54
CA ARG A 161 -15.22 -17.38 -0.41
C ARG A 161 -13.92 -16.87 -1.01
N GLY A 162 -13.85 -15.57 -1.34
CA GLY A 162 -12.61 -14.93 -1.79
C GLY A 162 -11.51 -14.98 -0.73
N VAL A 163 -11.84 -14.70 0.53
CA VAL A 163 -10.90 -14.81 1.66
C VAL A 163 -10.38 -16.25 1.81
N LYS A 164 -11.27 -17.24 1.73
CA LYS A 164 -10.87 -18.65 1.77
C LYS A 164 -9.94 -19.02 0.61
N GLU A 165 -10.33 -18.72 -0.63
CA GLU A 165 -9.55 -19.00 -1.84
C GLU A 165 -8.13 -18.37 -1.77
N VAL A 166 -8.02 -17.11 -1.34
CA VAL A 166 -6.71 -16.43 -1.17
C VAL A 166 -5.89 -17.03 -0.02
N THR A 167 -6.53 -17.41 1.10
CA THR A 167 -5.83 -18.04 2.24
C THR A 167 -5.27 -19.42 1.87
N GLU A 168 -6.02 -20.22 1.11
CA GLU A 168 -5.56 -21.51 0.56
C GLU A 168 -4.40 -21.32 -0.43
N TRP A 169 -4.43 -20.28 -1.27
CA TRP A 169 -3.33 -19.91 -2.16
C TRP A 169 -2.06 -19.49 -1.37
N MET A 170 -2.19 -18.67 -0.33
CA MET A 170 -1.07 -18.30 0.56
C MET A 170 -0.46 -19.52 1.26
N SER A 171 -1.30 -20.43 1.76
CA SER A 171 -0.86 -21.68 2.37
C SER A 171 -0.09 -22.55 1.38
N LYS A 172 -0.57 -22.68 0.13
CA LYS A 172 0.08 -23.45 -0.93
C LYS A 172 1.47 -22.90 -1.30
N ILE A 173 1.64 -21.58 -1.40
CA ILE A 173 2.92 -20.96 -1.76
C ILE A 173 3.95 -21.07 -0.63
N SER A 174 3.51 -20.86 0.61
CA SER A 174 4.41 -20.81 1.77
C SER A 174 4.73 -22.16 2.41
N GLY A 175 3.95 -23.18 2.07
CA GLY A 175 3.97 -24.48 2.77
C GLY A 175 3.43 -24.43 4.20
N ILE A 176 2.97 -23.27 4.69
CA ILE A 176 2.41 -23.12 6.04
C ILE A 176 0.95 -23.61 6.04
N PRO A 177 0.53 -24.47 6.98
CA PRO A 177 -0.86 -24.91 7.07
C PRO A 177 -1.83 -23.73 7.29
N VAL A 178 -2.99 -23.75 6.61
CA VAL A 178 -4.05 -22.74 6.75
C VAL A 178 -4.39 -22.44 8.22
N SER A 179 -4.48 -23.46 9.07
CA SER A 179 -4.80 -23.33 10.51
C SER A 179 -3.74 -22.59 11.33
N GLU A 180 -2.49 -22.57 10.87
CA GLU A 180 -1.41 -21.78 11.47
C GLU A 180 -1.44 -20.36 10.93
N LEU A 181 -1.53 -20.22 9.61
CA LEU A 181 -1.60 -18.93 8.92
C LEU A 181 -2.77 -18.06 9.43
N CYS A 182 -3.96 -18.63 9.63
CA CYS A 182 -5.13 -17.93 10.19
C CYS A 182 -4.96 -17.36 11.62
N LYS A 183 -3.92 -17.75 12.36
CA LYS A 183 -3.61 -17.13 13.68
C LYS A 183 -2.98 -15.75 13.52
N HIS A 184 -2.33 -15.51 12.38
CA HIS A 184 -1.51 -14.34 12.09
C HIS A 184 -2.09 -13.44 10.99
N LEU A 185 -3.02 -13.94 10.18
CA LEU A 185 -3.71 -13.16 9.15
C LEU A 185 -4.57 -12.05 9.77
N PHE A 186 -4.46 -10.86 9.19
CA PHE A 186 -5.49 -9.83 9.29
C PHE A 186 -6.30 -9.80 7.98
N VAL A 187 -7.57 -9.40 8.09
CA VAL A 187 -8.48 -9.22 6.96
C VAL A 187 -9.28 -7.95 7.15
N LEU A 188 -9.27 -7.05 6.17
CA LEU A 188 -10.07 -5.81 6.17
C LEU A 188 -10.87 -5.71 4.86
N TYR A 189 -12.02 -5.04 4.91
CA TYR A 189 -13.00 -5.00 3.82
C TYR A 189 -13.32 -3.57 3.39
N ASN A 190 -13.50 -3.38 2.08
CA ASN A 190 -13.96 -2.15 1.44
C ASN A 190 -13.24 -0.90 1.97
N LYS A 191 -13.95 0.02 2.62
CA LYS A 191 -13.38 1.26 3.15
C LYS A 191 -12.20 1.02 4.09
N ASP A 192 -12.25 -0.02 4.92
CA ASP A 192 -11.17 -0.33 5.86
C ASP A 192 -9.91 -0.81 5.11
N ALA A 193 -10.09 -1.55 4.00
CA ALA A 193 -8.99 -1.97 3.13
C ALA A 193 -8.35 -0.80 2.36
N THR A 194 -9.17 0.18 1.92
CA THR A 194 -8.68 1.38 1.22
C THR A 194 -7.95 2.31 2.18
N GLN A 195 -8.52 2.53 3.37
CA GLN A 195 -7.90 3.30 4.45
C GLN A 195 -6.57 2.67 4.88
N HIS A 196 -6.52 1.35 5.11
CA HIS A 196 -5.29 0.62 5.42
C HIS A 196 -4.21 0.86 4.36
N LEU A 197 -4.50 0.68 3.06
CA LEU A 197 -3.50 0.96 2.01
C LEU A 197 -3.05 2.43 2.00
N PHE A 198 -3.90 3.38 2.37
CA PHE A 198 -3.55 4.80 2.43
C PHE A 198 -2.66 5.09 3.65
N GLU A 199 -2.92 4.48 4.80
CA GLU A 199 -2.06 4.51 6.00
C GLU A 199 -0.69 3.87 5.70
N VAL A 200 -0.67 2.73 5.01
CA VAL A 200 0.56 2.06 4.55
C VAL A 200 1.34 2.95 3.56
N ALA A 201 0.68 3.55 2.56
CA ALA A 201 1.34 4.40 1.57
C ALA A 201 1.84 5.74 2.14
N ALA A 202 1.15 6.29 3.15
CA ALA A 202 1.62 7.40 3.96
C ALA A 202 2.84 7.02 4.81
N GLY A 203 2.90 5.76 5.26
CA GLY A 203 3.90 5.23 6.18
C GLY A 203 3.50 5.37 7.65
N LEU A 204 2.20 5.35 7.97
CA LEU A 204 1.67 5.32 9.34
C LEU A 204 1.71 3.92 9.96
N ASP A 205 1.43 2.89 9.16
CA ASP A 205 1.50 1.48 9.59
C ASP A 205 2.91 0.88 9.40
N SER A 206 3.95 1.70 9.27
CA SER A 206 5.33 1.23 9.08
C SER A 206 6.06 1.14 10.42
N LEU A 207 6.90 0.11 10.60
CA LEU A 207 7.82 -0.02 11.75
C LEU A 207 8.49 1.33 12.03
N VAL A 208 9.03 1.96 10.98
CA VAL A 208 9.41 3.38 11.02
C VAL A 208 8.37 4.28 10.35
N LEU A 209 7.72 5.14 11.14
CA LEU A 209 6.78 6.15 10.64
C LEU A 209 7.41 7.05 9.57
N GLY A 210 6.63 7.33 8.53
CA GLY A 210 7.00 8.24 7.44
C GLY A 210 8.01 7.68 6.43
N GLU A 211 8.49 6.44 6.60
CA GLU A 211 9.60 5.90 5.80
C GLU A 211 9.37 6.04 4.29
N GLY A 212 10.35 6.67 3.61
CA GLY A 212 10.33 6.97 2.19
C GLY A 212 9.96 5.79 1.27
N GLN A 213 10.32 4.58 1.69
CA GLN A 213 10.40 3.36 0.87
C GLN A 213 9.05 2.70 0.55
N ILE A 214 8.11 2.67 1.49
CA ILE A 214 6.82 1.97 1.29
C ILE A 214 6.04 2.57 0.12
N LEU A 215 5.98 3.90 0.02
CA LEU A 215 5.41 4.61 -1.14
C LEU A 215 6.13 4.29 -2.46
N ALA A 216 7.43 3.99 -2.42
CA ALA A 216 8.17 3.57 -3.61
C ALA A 216 7.82 2.13 -4.01
N GLN A 217 7.54 1.24 -3.05
CA GLN A 217 7.03 -0.11 -3.31
C GLN A 217 5.60 -0.06 -3.88
N VAL A 218 4.69 0.74 -3.31
CA VAL A 218 3.33 0.95 -3.86
C VAL A 218 3.38 1.50 -5.30
N LYS A 219 4.30 2.44 -5.60
CA LYS A 219 4.57 2.89 -6.98
C LYS A 219 5.06 1.76 -7.88
N GLN A 220 5.91 0.87 -7.37
CA GLN A 220 6.42 -0.27 -8.14
C GLN A 220 5.31 -1.30 -8.43
N VAL A 221 4.40 -1.56 -7.50
CA VAL A 221 3.21 -2.41 -7.74
C VAL A 221 2.37 -1.85 -8.90
N VAL A 222 2.09 -0.54 -8.93
CA VAL A 222 1.38 0.10 -10.05
C VAL A 222 2.15 0.04 -11.37
N LYS A 223 3.48 0.09 -11.31
CA LYS A 223 4.34 0.01 -12.51
C LYS A 223 4.42 -1.40 -13.09
N VAL A 224 4.53 -2.42 -12.23
CA VAL A 224 4.61 -3.84 -12.63
C VAL A 224 3.24 -4.39 -13.02
N GLY A 225 2.18 -3.97 -12.33
CA GLY A 225 0.80 -4.35 -12.66
C GLY A 225 0.28 -3.75 -13.98
N GLN A 226 0.91 -2.71 -14.52
CA GLN A 226 0.56 -2.19 -15.84
C GLN A 226 0.84 -3.21 -16.95
N GLY A 227 -0.23 -3.74 -17.53
CA GLY A 227 -0.17 -4.80 -18.56
C GLY A 227 -0.46 -6.20 -18.02
N VAL A 228 -0.62 -6.39 -16.70
CA VAL A 228 -0.99 -7.67 -16.10
C VAL A 228 -2.51 -7.82 -16.10
N ALA A 229 -3.02 -8.87 -16.76
CA ALA A 229 -4.43 -9.23 -16.68
C ALA A 229 -4.79 -9.61 -15.23
N GLY A 230 -5.68 -8.83 -14.61
CA GLY A 230 -6.02 -8.94 -13.18
C GLY A 230 -5.70 -7.69 -12.36
N PHE A 231 -4.81 -6.81 -12.83
CA PHE A 231 -4.58 -5.49 -12.22
C PHE A 231 -5.43 -4.41 -12.91
N ASP A 232 -6.76 -4.56 -12.84
CA ASP A 232 -7.73 -3.72 -13.57
C ASP A 232 -8.18 -2.49 -12.75
N ARG A 233 -9.32 -1.89 -13.10
CA ARG A 233 -9.74 -0.56 -12.68
C ARG A 233 -9.82 -0.36 -11.16
N LYS A 234 -10.45 -1.26 -10.40
CA LYS A 234 -10.72 -1.01 -8.97
C LYS A 234 -9.41 -1.03 -8.18
N ILE A 235 -8.59 -2.07 -8.34
CA ILE A 235 -7.31 -2.23 -7.65
C ILE A 235 -6.27 -1.23 -8.18
N SER A 236 -6.12 -1.08 -9.50
CA SER A 236 -5.15 -0.12 -10.04
C SER A 236 -5.52 1.33 -9.72
N GLY A 237 -6.82 1.65 -9.63
CA GLY A 237 -7.32 2.94 -9.15
C GLY A 237 -6.98 3.16 -7.68
N MET A 238 -7.27 2.20 -6.82
CA MET A 238 -6.97 2.25 -5.38
C MET A 238 -5.48 2.48 -5.12
N PHE A 239 -4.60 1.73 -5.78
CA PHE A 239 -3.15 1.91 -5.64
C PHE A 239 -2.66 3.24 -6.22
N LYS A 240 -3.23 3.74 -7.33
CA LYS A 240 -2.92 5.09 -7.84
C LYS A 240 -3.35 6.18 -6.87
N HIS A 241 -4.51 6.04 -6.25
CA HIS A 241 -5.01 6.97 -5.24
C HIS A 241 -4.11 6.95 -4.01
N ALA A 242 -3.71 5.77 -3.53
CA ALA A 242 -2.76 5.61 -2.43
C ALA A 242 -1.40 6.31 -2.69
N ILE A 243 -0.92 6.30 -3.94
CA ILE A 243 0.29 7.06 -4.32
C ILE A 243 0.07 8.57 -4.20
N THR A 244 -1.13 9.07 -4.52
CA THR A 244 -1.50 10.48 -4.32
C THR A 244 -1.58 10.82 -2.84
N VAL A 245 -2.26 10.00 -2.02
CA VAL A 245 -2.35 10.21 -0.56
C VAL A 245 -0.97 10.21 0.09
N GLY A 246 -0.14 9.19 -0.20
CA GLY A 246 1.20 9.09 0.38
C GLY A 246 2.17 10.20 -0.07
N LYS A 247 1.95 10.81 -1.25
CA LYS A 247 2.64 12.06 -1.63
C LYS A 247 2.11 13.23 -0.81
N ARG A 248 0.78 13.42 -0.78
CA ARG A 248 0.08 14.54 -0.14
C ARG A 248 0.42 14.64 1.34
N VAL A 249 0.31 13.53 2.08
CA VAL A 249 0.68 13.44 3.50
C VAL A 249 2.14 13.85 3.73
N ARG A 250 3.09 13.46 2.86
CA ARG A 250 4.51 13.81 3.01
C ARG A 250 4.86 15.25 2.64
N SER A 251 4.03 15.93 1.85
CA SER A 251 4.20 17.35 1.52
C SER A 251 3.45 18.28 2.47
N GLU A 252 2.33 17.82 3.05
CA GLU A 252 1.46 18.62 3.92
C GLU A 252 1.72 18.39 5.42
N THR A 253 2.41 17.30 5.82
CA THR A 253 2.73 16.98 7.22
C THR A 253 4.22 16.79 7.46
N ASN A 254 4.64 17.00 8.72
CA ASN A 254 6.01 16.76 9.17
C ASN A 254 6.34 15.27 9.41
N ILE A 255 5.57 14.31 8.86
CA ILE A 255 5.85 12.88 9.05
C ILE A 255 7.18 12.44 8.42
N ALA A 256 7.64 13.13 7.37
CA ALA A 256 8.88 12.80 6.68
C ALA A 256 10.13 13.39 7.38
N SER A 257 10.00 14.55 8.02
CA SER A 257 11.10 15.21 8.74
C SER A 257 11.42 14.44 10.03
N GLY A 258 12.66 13.96 10.15
CA GLY A 258 13.06 13.09 11.26
C GLY A 258 12.60 11.64 11.16
N SER A 259 11.99 11.21 10.03
CA SER A 259 11.66 9.80 9.81
C SER A 259 12.94 8.94 9.72
N VAL A 260 13.02 7.91 10.56
CA VAL A 260 14.28 7.17 10.82
C VAL A 260 14.71 6.26 9.64
N SER A 261 13.78 5.61 8.92
CA SER A 261 14.01 4.46 8.00
C SER A 261 14.66 3.23 8.65
N VAL A 262 14.32 2.03 8.17
CA VAL A 262 14.80 0.74 8.71
C VAL A 262 16.33 0.67 8.77
N SER A 263 17.02 1.24 7.79
CA SER A 263 18.48 1.26 7.72
C SER A 263 19.17 2.11 8.79
N SER A 264 18.51 3.14 9.35
CA SER A 264 19.11 3.89 10.46
C SER A 264 18.79 3.25 11.80
N ALA A 265 17.58 2.71 11.98
CA ALA A 265 17.22 1.91 13.15
C ALA A 265 18.18 0.72 13.33
N ALA A 266 18.61 0.09 12.23
CA ALA A 266 19.63 -0.95 12.24
C ALA A 266 21.01 -0.46 12.73
N VAL A 267 21.43 0.73 12.30
CA VAL A 267 22.70 1.34 12.77
C VAL A 267 22.58 1.79 14.23
N GLU A 268 21.45 2.33 14.65
CA GLU A 268 21.22 2.73 16.05
C GLU A 268 21.10 1.51 16.99
N LEU A 269 20.51 0.39 16.54
CA LEU A 269 20.53 -0.86 17.27
C LEU A 269 21.96 -1.40 17.39
N ALA A 270 22.74 -1.35 16.30
CA ALA A 270 24.17 -1.73 16.33
C ALA A 270 24.93 -0.97 17.40
N LEU A 271 24.74 0.35 17.46
CA LEU A 271 25.40 1.21 18.42
C LEU A 271 24.93 0.88 19.85
N MET A 272 23.61 0.82 20.10
CA MET A 272 23.04 0.54 21.42
C MET A 272 23.48 -0.80 22.04
N LYS A 273 23.88 -1.78 21.23
CA LYS A 273 24.34 -3.10 21.68
C LYS A 273 25.86 -3.25 21.75
N LEU A 274 26.63 -2.25 21.28
CA LEU A 274 28.07 -2.17 21.44
C LEU A 274 28.44 -1.40 22.72
N PRO A 275 29.61 -1.65 23.32
CA PRO A 275 30.12 -0.82 24.42
C PRO A 275 30.53 0.57 23.95
N ASP A 276 30.19 1.61 24.74
CA ASP A 276 30.40 3.01 24.37
C ASP A 276 31.87 3.40 24.10
N SER A 277 32.81 2.65 24.66
CA SER A 277 34.26 2.81 24.47
C SER A 277 34.76 2.44 23.07
N SER A 278 34.00 1.65 22.30
CA SER A 278 34.54 0.92 21.15
C SER A 278 34.12 1.47 19.78
N TYR A 279 33.16 2.41 19.70
CA TYR A 279 32.59 2.88 18.43
C TYR A 279 33.60 3.37 17.38
N ALA A 280 34.72 3.97 17.80
CA ALA A 280 35.74 4.46 16.88
C ALA A 280 36.69 3.37 16.35
N ALA A 281 36.71 2.19 16.98
CA ALA A 281 37.60 1.06 16.66
C ALA A 281 36.87 -0.15 16.04
N VAL A 282 35.54 -0.21 16.16
CA VAL A 282 34.70 -1.30 15.63
C VAL A 282 34.86 -1.45 14.11
N ARG A 283 35.21 -2.66 13.66
CA ARG A 283 35.34 -3.00 12.24
C ARG A 283 33.97 -3.35 11.67
N VAL A 284 33.48 -2.53 10.75
CA VAL A 284 32.13 -2.67 10.15
C VAL A 284 32.20 -3.29 8.77
N LEU A 285 31.38 -4.34 8.56
CA LEU A 285 31.13 -4.99 7.29
C LEU A 285 29.68 -4.77 6.84
N VAL A 286 29.49 -4.32 5.60
CA VAL A 286 28.16 -4.20 4.97
C VAL A 286 28.07 -5.12 3.76
N ILE A 287 27.03 -5.96 3.72
CA ILE A 287 26.83 -6.97 2.69
C ILE A 287 25.62 -6.59 1.86
N GLY A 288 25.88 -6.33 0.58
CA GLY A 288 24.92 -5.80 -0.39
C GLY A 288 25.00 -4.27 -0.50
N ALA A 289 25.41 -3.77 -1.67
CA ALA A 289 25.40 -2.34 -1.99
C ALA A 289 24.09 -1.92 -2.70
N GLY A 290 22.96 -2.39 -2.17
CA GLY A 290 21.62 -2.07 -2.66
C GLY A 290 21.09 -0.72 -2.15
N LYS A 291 19.79 -0.47 -2.32
CA LYS A 291 19.12 0.71 -1.74
C LYS A 291 19.28 0.74 -0.22
N MET A 292 19.09 -0.40 0.45
CA MET A 292 19.23 -0.56 1.91
C MET A 292 20.69 -0.39 2.35
N GLY A 293 21.63 -1.16 1.80
CA GLY A 293 23.05 -1.03 2.15
C GLY A 293 23.62 0.38 1.96
N LYS A 294 23.21 1.09 0.88
CA LYS A 294 23.57 2.51 0.70
C LYS A 294 23.05 3.41 1.83
N LEU A 295 21.84 3.16 2.35
CA LEU A 295 21.30 3.90 3.49
C LEU A 295 22.00 3.52 4.80
N VAL A 296 22.34 2.24 5.02
CA VAL A 296 23.14 1.79 6.18
C VAL A 296 24.49 2.51 6.19
N ILE A 297 25.20 2.50 5.06
CA ILE A 297 26.47 3.23 4.88
C ILE A 297 26.30 4.72 5.22
N LYS A 298 25.27 5.41 4.71
CA LYS A 298 25.03 6.82 5.02
C LYS A 298 24.83 7.09 6.51
N HIS A 299 24.11 6.22 7.22
CA HIS A 299 23.87 6.40 8.65
C HIS A 299 25.08 6.05 9.50
N LEU A 300 25.87 5.02 9.12
CA LEU A 300 27.17 4.73 9.72
C LEU A 300 28.10 5.95 9.65
N VAL A 301 28.20 6.58 8.48
CA VAL A 301 29.00 7.79 8.26
C VAL A 301 28.48 8.97 9.09
N ALA A 302 27.16 9.18 9.14
CA ALA A 302 26.55 10.23 9.96
C ALA A 302 26.79 10.04 11.48
N LYS A 303 26.96 8.78 11.93
CA LYS A 303 27.32 8.42 13.31
C LYS A 303 28.84 8.37 13.55
N GLY A 304 29.66 8.75 12.56
CA GLY A 304 31.12 8.90 12.70
C GLY A 304 31.96 7.71 12.24
N CYS A 305 31.38 6.65 11.70
CA CYS A 305 32.14 5.53 11.13
C CYS A 305 32.86 5.97 9.84
N ARG A 306 34.20 5.95 9.86
CA ARG A 306 35.04 6.40 8.74
C ARG A 306 35.58 5.27 7.87
N ASN A 307 35.71 4.07 8.41
CA ASN A 307 36.33 2.93 7.72
C ASN A 307 35.36 1.74 7.73
N MET A 308 35.04 1.20 6.55
CA MET A 308 34.13 0.07 6.41
C MET A 308 34.43 -0.79 5.18
N VAL A 309 34.18 -2.09 5.29
CA VAL A 309 34.26 -3.03 4.18
C VAL A 309 32.86 -3.22 3.59
N VAL A 310 32.73 -3.19 2.26
CA VAL A 310 31.47 -3.39 1.55
C VAL A 310 31.61 -4.54 0.56
N LEU A 311 30.93 -5.65 0.88
CA LEU A 311 30.78 -6.81 0.01
C LEU A 311 29.62 -6.59 -0.95
N ASN A 312 29.85 -6.78 -2.25
CA ASN A 312 28.78 -6.73 -3.24
C ASN A 312 29.09 -7.59 -4.48
N ARG A 313 28.05 -8.03 -5.21
CA ARG A 313 28.21 -8.76 -6.48
C ARG A 313 28.74 -7.88 -7.63
N THR A 314 28.57 -6.56 -7.54
CA THR A 314 28.93 -5.61 -8.61
C THR A 314 29.75 -4.46 -8.04
N GLU A 315 31.03 -4.38 -8.40
CA GLU A 315 31.95 -3.34 -7.91
C GLU A 315 31.44 -1.92 -8.23
N GLU A 316 30.90 -1.71 -9.43
CA GLU A 316 30.41 -0.40 -9.92
C GLU A 316 29.44 0.28 -8.94
N ARG A 317 28.60 -0.49 -8.25
CA ARG A 317 27.67 0.05 -7.23
C ARG A 317 28.40 0.60 -6.01
N VAL A 318 29.47 -0.07 -5.58
CA VAL A 318 30.31 0.37 -4.45
C VAL A 318 31.16 1.57 -4.88
N ALA A 319 31.73 1.53 -6.08
CA ALA A 319 32.45 2.66 -6.66
C ALA A 319 31.57 3.92 -6.78
N ALA A 320 30.30 3.77 -7.18
CA ALA A 320 29.34 4.88 -7.22
C ALA A 320 29.04 5.46 -5.82
N ILE A 321 28.92 4.62 -4.78
CA ILE A 321 28.76 5.08 -3.39
C ILE A 321 30.02 5.80 -2.89
N ARG A 322 31.21 5.26 -3.15
CA ARG A 322 32.51 5.87 -2.81
C ARG A 322 32.69 7.24 -3.48
N LYS A 323 32.16 7.44 -4.70
CA LYS A 323 32.18 8.74 -5.40
C LYS A 323 31.27 9.80 -4.75
N GLU A 324 30.18 9.36 -4.11
CA GLU A 324 29.22 10.22 -3.40
C GLU A 324 29.67 10.56 -1.97
N LEU A 325 30.37 9.64 -1.30
CA LEU A 325 30.85 9.77 0.07
C LEU A 325 32.38 9.81 0.09
N LYS A 326 32.95 11.02 0.00
CA LYS A 326 34.41 11.22 -0.18
C LYS A 326 35.22 11.19 1.12
N ASP A 327 34.59 11.45 2.26
CA ASP A 327 35.27 11.63 3.56
C ASP A 327 35.46 10.31 4.34
N VAL A 328 35.34 9.17 3.65
CA VAL A 328 35.12 7.83 4.23
C VAL A 328 35.85 6.78 3.39
N GLU A 329 36.60 5.90 4.07
CA GLU A 329 37.27 4.76 3.46
C GLU A 329 36.28 3.59 3.29
N ILE A 330 35.80 3.41 2.06
CA ILE A 330 34.92 2.29 1.68
C ILE A 330 35.73 1.27 0.88
N ILE A 331 36.13 0.18 1.52
CA ILE A 331 36.89 -0.92 0.88
C ILE A 331 35.90 -1.85 0.17
N TYR A 332 36.06 -2.04 -1.15
CA TYR A 332 35.25 -3.01 -1.89
C TYR A 332 35.86 -4.41 -1.75
N LYS A 333 35.01 -5.41 -1.53
CA LYS A 333 35.38 -6.83 -1.57
C LYS A 333 34.37 -7.64 -2.40
N PRO A 334 34.82 -8.67 -3.14
CA PRO A 334 33.93 -9.58 -3.87
C PRO A 334 33.24 -10.56 -2.90
N MET A 335 32.04 -11.02 -3.25
CA MET A 335 31.26 -11.97 -2.43
C MET A 335 32.01 -13.29 -2.12
N THR A 336 33.02 -13.66 -2.91
CA THR A 336 33.88 -14.82 -2.66
C THR A 336 34.73 -14.70 -1.39
N GLU A 337 35.03 -13.48 -0.94
CA GLU A 337 35.78 -13.20 0.28
C GLU A 337 34.88 -13.04 1.52
N MET A 338 33.58 -13.37 1.42
CA MET A 338 32.58 -13.07 2.46
C MET A 338 32.97 -13.57 3.86
N LEU A 339 33.40 -14.83 3.99
CA LEU A 339 33.77 -15.40 5.29
C LEU A 339 35.06 -14.80 5.85
N ALA A 340 36.04 -14.48 4.99
CA ALA A 340 37.27 -13.81 5.41
C ALA A 340 36.98 -12.39 5.92
N CYS A 341 36.17 -11.62 5.20
CA CYS A 341 35.75 -10.30 5.66
C CYS A 341 34.89 -10.35 6.93
N ALA A 342 34.08 -11.41 7.12
CA ALA A 342 33.29 -11.60 8.34
C ALA A 342 34.18 -11.97 9.55
N ALA A 343 35.26 -12.73 9.34
CA ALA A 343 36.27 -12.99 10.37
C ALA A 343 36.91 -11.68 10.88
N ASP A 344 37.21 -10.76 9.97
CA ASP A 344 37.79 -9.44 10.27
C ASP A 344 36.76 -8.38 10.71
N ALA A 345 35.47 -8.73 10.81
CA ALA A 345 34.41 -7.80 11.20
C ALA A 345 33.94 -8.05 12.63
N ASP A 346 33.62 -6.95 13.33
CA ASP A 346 33.01 -6.96 14.65
C ASP A 346 31.48 -6.78 14.55
N VAL A 347 31.03 -6.01 13.55
CA VAL A 347 29.61 -5.85 13.18
C VAL A 347 29.41 -6.14 11.69
N VAL A 348 28.43 -6.99 11.37
CA VAL A 348 28.06 -7.41 10.02
C VAL A 348 26.62 -7.02 9.72
N PHE A 349 26.41 -6.11 8.78
CA PHE A 349 25.08 -5.76 8.27
C PHE A 349 24.76 -6.54 6.99
N THR A 350 23.66 -7.30 6.96
CA THR A 350 23.19 -8.01 5.76
C THR A 350 21.98 -7.32 5.15
N SER A 351 22.05 -7.04 3.84
CA SER A 351 21.00 -6.31 3.10
C SER A 351 20.89 -6.76 1.63
N THR A 352 21.01 -8.06 1.39
CA THR A 352 20.94 -8.66 0.04
C THR A 352 19.54 -9.16 -0.31
N ALA A 353 19.30 -9.44 -1.60
CA ALA A 353 18.09 -10.10 -2.09
C ALA A 353 18.31 -11.62 -2.28
N SER A 354 19.10 -12.26 -1.41
CA SER A 354 19.23 -13.71 -1.38
C SER A 354 17.95 -14.35 -0.81
N GLU A 355 17.46 -15.41 -1.46
CA GLU A 355 16.34 -16.22 -0.96
C GLU A 355 16.80 -17.29 0.05
N THR A 356 18.11 -17.56 0.12
CA THR A 356 18.74 -18.47 1.08
C THR A 356 19.68 -17.72 2.03
N PRO A 357 19.85 -18.17 3.28
CA PRO A 357 20.84 -17.61 4.20
C PRO A 357 22.26 -17.65 3.62
N LEU A 358 23.03 -16.59 3.89
CA LEU A 358 24.44 -16.46 3.54
C LEU A 358 25.34 -16.98 4.67
N PHE A 359 24.92 -16.76 5.92
CA PHE A 359 25.58 -17.27 7.11
C PHE A 359 24.76 -18.42 7.71
N LEU A 360 25.34 -19.61 7.67
CA LEU A 360 24.86 -20.80 8.36
C LEU A 360 25.64 -20.94 9.68
N LYS A 361 25.10 -21.72 10.63
CA LYS A 361 25.75 -21.99 11.93
C LYS A 361 27.22 -22.43 11.77
N GLU A 362 27.46 -23.42 10.92
CA GLU A 362 28.79 -23.96 10.61
C GLU A 362 29.79 -22.88 10.14
N HIS A 363 29.32 -21.95 9.30
CA HIS A 363 30.16 -20.86 8.80
C HIS A 363 30.57 -19.88 9.90
N VAL A 364 29.70 -19.64 10.89
CA VAL A 364 29.93 -18.68 11.98
C VAL A 364 30.75 -19.30 13.10
N GLU A 365 30.55 -20.59 13.40
CA GLU A 365 31.39 -21.38 14.33
C GLU A 365 32.86 -21.42 13.92
N MET A 366 33.15 -21.41 12.62
CA MET A 366 34.52 -21.36 12.08
C MET A 366 35.19 -19.98 12.15
N LEU A 367 34.46 -18.89 12.45
CA LEU A 367 35.05 -17.56 12.50
C LEU A 367 35.83 -17.36 13.81
N PRO A 368 36.97 -16.62 13.77
CA PRO A 368 37.66 -16.23 15.00
C PRO A 368 36.75 -15.35 15.87
N ASN A 369 36.96 -15.43 17.18
CA ASN A 369 36.35 -14.52 18.14
C ASN A 369 36.72 -13.07 17.82
N VAL A 370 35.77 -12.16 18.04
CA VAL A 370 36.02 -10.71 17.96
C VAL A 370 36.93 -10.26 19.11
N GLN A 371 37.39 -9.01 19.05
CA GLN A 371 38.20 -8.43 20.12
C GLN A 371 37.45 -8.50 21.46
N SER A 372 38.16 -8.83 22.55
CA SER A 372 37.54 -9.04 23.87
C SER A 372 36.76 -7.84 24.39
N GLU A 373 37.09 -6.63 23.93
CA GLU A 373 36.36 -5.38 24.24
C GLU A 373 34.96 -5.34 23.62
N VAL A 374 34.75 -5.98 22.46
CA VAL A 374 33.44 -6.11 21.78
C VAL A 374 32.68 -7.34 22.31
N GLY A 375 33.40 -8.39 22.69
CA GLY A 375 32.88 -9.61 23.29
C GLY A 375 32.25 -10.59 22.28
N ARG A 376 31.24 -10.16 21.51
CA ARG A 376 30.51 -11.02 20.54
C ARG A 376 30.30 -10.33 19.20
N ARG A 377 30.37 -11.08 18.10
CA ARG A 377 30.12 -10.56 16.74
C ARG A 377 28.65 -10.24 16.55
N LEU A 378 28.33 -9.01 16.17
CA LEU A 378 26.93 -8.61 15.93
C LEU A 378 26.57 -8.81 14.46
N PHE A 379 25.53 -9.58 14.18
CA PHE A 379 24.89 -9.69 12.88
C PHE A 379 23.58 -8.93 12.89
N ILE A 380 23.38 -8.02 11.93
CA ILE A 380 22.19 -7.18 11.83
C ILE A 380 21.59 -7.35 10.45
N ASP A 381 20.55 -8.16 10.40
CA ASP A 381 19.91 -8.60 9.18
C ASP A 381 18.66 -7.78 8.88
N ILE A 382 18.76 -6.96 7.84
CA ILE A 382 17.64 -6.14 7.35
C ILE A 382 17.02 -6.69 6.06
N SER A 383 17.32 -7.95 5.74
CA SER A 383 16.75 -8.68 4.60
C SER A 383 15.59 -9.59 5.00
N VAL A 384 14.62 -9.73 4.09
CA VAL A 384 13.53 -10.70 4.15
C VAL A 384 13.35 -11.25 2.72
N PRO A 385 13.59 -12.55 2.45
CA PRO A 385 14.06 -13.58 3.39
C PRO A 385 15.40 -13.29 4.06
N ARG A 386 15.60 -13.88 5.24
CA ARG A 386 16.79 -13.63 6.07
C ARG A 386 18.07 -14.12 5.41
N ASN A 387 19.14 -13.36 5.58
CA ASN A 387 20.50 -13.65 5.13
C ASN A 387 21.34 -14.32 6.24
N VAL A 388 20.86 -14.37 7.48
CA VAL A 388 21.49 -15.09 8.60
C VAL A 388 20.55 -16.19 9.09
N GLU A 389 21.06 -17.41 9.25
CA GLU A 389 20.29 -18.56 9.73
C GLU A 389 19.91 -18.40 11.22
N PRO A 390 18.67 -18.75 11.64
CA PRO A 390 18.25 -18.65 13.04
C PRO A 390 19.13 -19.43 14.02
N CYS A 391 19.71 -20.55 13.58
CA CYS A 391 20.59 -21.40 14.38
C CYS A 391 21.91 -20.71 14.80
N VAL A 392 22.24 -19.55 14.20
CA VAL A 392 23.38 -18.71 14.60
C VAL A 392 23.13 -18.03 15.96
N LEU A 393 21.87 -17.87 16.40
CA LEU A 393 21.55 -17.33 17.75
C LEU A 393 21.99 -18.27 18.89
N ASP A 394 22.20 -19.56 18.62
CA ASP A 394 22.67 -20.53 19.62
C ASP A 394 24.15 -20.34 20.00
N LEU A 395 24.89 -19.53 19.24
CA LEU A 395 26.34 -19.41 19.38
C LEU A 395 26.72 -18.35 20.42
N GLU A 396 27.49 -18.74 21.44
CA GLU A 396 27.99 -17.81 22.45
C GLU A 396 28.88 -16.69 21.88
N THR A 397 29.48 -16.91 20.70
CA THR A 397 30.41 -15.98 20.03
C THR A 397 29.71 -14.93 19.16
N ALA A 398 28.41 -15.07 18.91
CA ALA A 398 27.64 -14.22 18.01
C ALA A 398 26.34 -13.70 18.67
N VAL A 399 25.78 -12.64 18.10
CA VAL A 399 24.41 -12.19 18.38
C VAL A 399 23.77 -11.79 17.06
N VAL A 400 22.57 -12.28 16.78
CA VAL A 400 21.82 -11.94 15.56
C VAL A 400 20.61 -11.09 15.92
N TYR A 401 20.46 -9.97 15.22
CA TYR A 401 19.26 -9.15 15.21
C TYR A 401 18.67 -9.15 13.81
N ASN A 402 17.35 -9.22 13.72
CA ASN A 402 16.59 -9.17 12.48
C ASN A 402 15.72 -7.89 12.43
N VAL A 403 14.92 -7.74 11.37
CA VAL A 403 14.04 -6.57 11.17
C VAL A 403 13.07 -6.33 12.34
N ASP A 404 12.64 -7.37 13.04
CA ASP A 404 11.65 -7.26 14.12
C ASP A 404 12.27 -6.75 15.43
N ASP A 405 13.56 -6.97 15.64
CA ASP A 405 14.30 -6.45 16.81
C ASP A 405 14.50 -4.92 16.72
N LEU A 406 14.44 -4.36 15.51
CA LEU A 406 14.53 -2.91 15.27
C LEU A 406 13.41 -2.11 15.94
N ASN A 407 12.33 -2.78 16.38
CA ASN A 407 11.26 -2.14 17.14
C ASN A 407 11.76 -1.50 18.46
N GLU A 408 12.81 -2.03 19.09
CA GLU A 408 13.34 -1.52 20.37
C GLU A 408 13.78 -0.05 20.26
N VAL A 409 14.65 0.25 19.29
CA VAL A 409 15.12 1.62 18.99
C VAL A 409 13.96 2.57 18.69
N VAL A 410 12.95 2.03 18.01
CA VAL A 410 11.93 2.81 17.34
C VAL A 410 10.75 3.18 18.27
N LEU A 411 10.63 2.51 19.43
CA LEU A 411 9.69 2.85 20.49
C LEU A 411 10.07 4.12 21.27
N ALA A 412 11.33 4.56 21.23
CA ALA A 412 11.80 5.75 21.95
C ALA A 412 11.14 7.06 21.48
N ASN A 413 10.77 7.15 20.20
CA ASN A 413 10.25 8.38 19.57
C ASN A 413 8.71 8.44 19.52
N LYS A 414 8.01 7.91 20.53
CA LYS A 414 6.55 7.65 20.46
C LYS A 414 5.64 8.88 20.48
N GLU A 415 6.05 10.00 21.07
CA GLU A 415 5.16 11.16 21.24
C GLU A 415 5.03 12.00 19.96
N ASP A 416 6.15 12.33 19.29
CA ASP A 416 6.13 13.04 18.01
C ASP A 416 5.39 12.24 16.92
N ARG A 417 5.47 10.91 16.98
CA ARG A 417 4.71 9.99 16.13
C ARG A 417 3.21 10.19 16.23
N LEU A 418 2.66 10.33 17.43
CA LEU A 418 1.21 10.48 17.64
C LEU A 418 0.68 11.81 17.10
N ARG A 419 1.45 12.90 17.25
CA ARG A 419 1.09 14.21 16.71
C ARG A 419 1.05 14.18 15.18
N ASN A 420 2.14 13.73 14.55
CA ASN A 420 2.25 13.67 13.09
C ASN A 420 1.24 12.69 12.47
N ALA A 421 0.91 11.59 13.18
CA ALA A 421 -0.12 10.65 12.74
C ALA A 421 -1.52 11.27 12.71
N THR A 422 -1.86 12.13 13.66
CA THR A 422 -3.19 12.77 13.75
C THR A 422 -3.47 13.70 12.57
N GLU A 423 -2.47 14.48 12.15
CA GLU A 423 -2.55 15.33 10.95
C GLU A 423 -2.73 14.48 9.68
N ALA A 424 -1.89 13.45 9.52
CA ALA A 424 -1.95 12.53 8.38
C ALA A 424 -3.29 11.78 8.28
N GLN A 425 -3.89 11.40 9.41
CA GLN A 425 -5.17 10.68 9.45
C GLN A 425 -6.33 11.51 8.89
N THR A 426 -6.27 12.84 9.05
CA THR A 426 -7.28 13.75 8.48
C THR A 426 -7.25 13.71 6.96
N ILE A 427 -6.05 13.81 6.36
CA ILE A 427 -5.83 13.70 4.91
C ILE A 427 -6.28 12.33 4.39
N ILE A 428 -5.95 11.25 5.10
CA ILE A 428 -6.35 9.89 4.73
C ILE A 428 -7.86 9.73 4.77
N GLN A 429 -8.54 10.30 5.76
CA GLN A 429 -10.00 10.20 5.86
C GLN A 429 -10.72 10.96 4.74
N GLU A 430 -10.23 12.15 4.36
CA GLU A 430 -10.71 12.89 3.19
C GLU A 430 -10.55 12.08 1.90
N GLU A 431 -9.34 11.57 1.64
CA GLU A 431 -9.04 10.84 0.40
C GLU A 431 -9.73 9.47 0.34
N SER A 432 -9.92 8.80 1.47
CA SER A 432 -10.73 7.56 1.56
C SER A 432 -12.18 7.83 1.14
N ASN A 433 -12.79 8.92 1.60
CA ASN A 433 -14.15 9.29 1.19
C ASN A 433 -14.22 9.66 -0.31
N LYS A 434 -13.22 10.38 -0.86
CA LYS A 434 -13.11 10.65 -2.30
C LYS A 434 -12.96 9.37 -3.12
N PHE A 435 -12.14 8.42 -2.65
CA PHE A 435 -11.95 7.14 -3.31
C PHE A 435 -13.22 6.28 -3.29
N GLU A 436 -13.93 6.21 -2.17
CA GLU A 436 -15.21 5.49 -2.10
C GLU A 436 -16.26 6.08 -3.07
N ALA A 437 -16.38 7.42 -3.13
CA ALA A 437 -17.25 8.08 -4.10
C ALA A 437 -16.84 7.80 -5.56
N TRP A 438 -15.54 7.82 -5.86
CA TRP A 438 -15.01 7.44 -7.17
C TRP A 438 -15.30 5.97 -7.50
N LYS A 439 -15.10 5.04 -6.56
CA LYS A 439 -15.39 3.61 -6.73
C LYS A 439 -16.87 3.40 -7.05
N ASP A 440 -17.75 4.04 -6.30
CA ASP A 440 -19.21 3.88 -6.48
C ASP A 440 -19.67 4.48 -7.81
N SER A 441 -19.00 5.53 -8.32
CA SER A 441 -19.23 6.03 -9.68
C SER A 441 -18.93 4.99 -10.77
N LEU A 442 -18.08 3.99 -10.51
CA LEU A 442 -17.81 2.91 -11.46
C LEU A 442 -19.00 1.93 -11.60
N GLU A 443 -19.93 1.90 -10.64
CA GLU A 443 -21.16 1.07 -10.75
C GLU A 443 -22.03 1.51 -11.95
N THR A 444 -21.92 2.76 -12.44
CA THR A 444 -22.69 3.22 -13.60
C THR A 444 -22.12 2.74 -14.95
N VAL A 445 -20.85 2.33 -15.01
CA VAL A 445 -20.16 2.00 -16.26
C VAL A 445 -20.79 0.80 -17.01
N PRO A 446 -21.19 -0.30 -16.34
CA PRO A 446 -21.98 -1.36 -16.98
C PRO A 446 -23.32 -0.86 -17.52
N THR A 447 -24.03 -0.02 -16.78
CA THR A 447 -25.31 0.56 -17.19
C THR A 447 -25.16 1.47 -18.42
N ILE A 448 -24.13 2.31 -18.45
CA ILE A 448 -23.72 3.10 -19.63
C ILE A 448 -23.50 2.20 -20.85
N LYS A 449 -22.82 1.06 -20.68
CA LYS A 449 -22.57 0.12 -21.79
C LYS A 449 -23.87 -0.55 -22.27
N LYS A 450 -24.73 -0.98 -21.34
CA LYS A 450 -26.04 -1.59 -21.64
C LYS A 450 -26.97 -0.60 -22.36
N LEU A 451 -27.08 0.63 -21.87
CA LEU A 451 -27.89 1.70 -22.48
C LEU A 451 -27.45 2.00 -23.91
N LYS A 452 -26.13 2.11 -24.16
CA LYS A 452 -25.60 2.25 -25.53
C LYS A 452 -25.98 1.07 -26.42
N GLY A 453 -25.77 -0.16 -25.96
CA GLY A 453 -26.14 -1.37 -26.71
C GLY A 453 -27.64 -1.46 -27.01
N TYR A 454 -28.49 -1.01 -26.09
CA TYR A 454 -29.94 -0.94 -26.29
C TYR A 454 -30.32 0.01 -27.44
N PHE A 455 -29.83 1.26 -27.40
CA PHE A 455 -30.12 2.24 -28.45
C PHE A 455 -29.48 1.89 -29.80
N GLU A 456 -28.31 1.24 -29.80
CA GLU A 456 -27.65 0.81 -31.04
C GLU A 456 -28.46 -0.29 -31.75
N ARG A 457 -29.00 -1.27 -31.00
CA ARG A 457 -29.91 -2.29 -31.55
C ARG A 457 -31.16 -1.68 -32.19
N ILE A 458 -31.72 -0.62 -31.58
CA ILE A 458 -32.86 0.12 -32.16
C ILE A 458 -32.42 0.87 -33.43
N ARG A 459 -31.26 1.55 -33.40
CA ARG A 459 -30.70 2.28 -34.54
C ARG A 459 -30.54 1.37 -35.75
N ASP A 460 -29.88 0.23 -35.59
CA ASP A 460 -29.64 -0.73 -36.67
C ASP A 460 -30.94 -1.34 -37.19
N ALA A 461 -31.89 -1.68 -36.30
CA ALA A 461 -33.19 -2.22 -36.71
C ALA A 461 -34.00 -1.22 -37.55
N GLU A 462 -34.11 0.04 -37.13
CA GLU A 462 -34.86 1.07 -37.88
C GLU A 462 -34.11 1.55 -39.12
N LEU A 463 -32.78 1.63 -39.09
CA LEU A 463 -31.97 1.94 -40.27
C LEU A 463 -32.15 0.86 -41.36
N ASN A 464 -32.07 -0.42 -41.00
CA ASN A 464 -32.27 -1.53 -41.94
C ASN A 464 -33.69 -1.55 -42.51
N LYS A 465 -34.73 -1.31 -41.67
CA LYS A 465 -36.11 -1.15 -42.15
C LYS A 465 -36.24 0.03 -43.13
N CYS A 466 -35.61 1.16 -42.83
CA CYS A 466 -35.63 2.34 -43.70
C CYS A 466 -34.98 2.02 -45.06
N LEU A 467 -33.77 1.45 -45.06
CA LEU A 467 -33.06 1.05 -46.27
C LEU A 467 -33.88 0.05 -47.11
N SER A 468 -34.49 -0.97 -46.47
CA SER A 468 -35.32 -1.96 -47.17
C SER A 468 -36.56 -1.38 -47.86
N LYS A 469 -37.08 -0.23 -47.39
CA LYS A 469 -38.25 0.44 -47.97
C LYS A 469 -37.90 1.39 -49.12
N ILE A 470 -36.66 1.86 -49.17
CA ILE A 470 -36.21 2.79 -50.21
C ILE A 470 -35.68 2.03 -51.45
N GLY A 471 -35.15 0.82 -51.26
CA GLY A 471 -34.66 -0.03 -52.36
C GLY A 471 -33.23 0.29 -52.79
N ASP A 472 -32.74 -0.43 -53.81
CA ASP A 472 -31.33 -0.40 -54.20
C ASP A 472 -30.91 0.80 -55.07
N ASP A 473 -31.86 1.56 -55.63
CA ASP A 473 -31.63 2.75 -56.48
C ASP A 473 -30.97 3.96 -55.74
N MET A 474 -30.56 3.78 -54.48
CA MET A 474 -29.94 4.82 -53.67
C MET A 474 -28.42 4.87 -53.82
N SER A 475 -27.92 6.04 -54.21
CA SER A 475 -26.48 6.34 -54.19
C SER A 475 -25.88 6.16 -52.79
N ASP A 476 -24.63 5.69 -52.74
CA ASP A 476 -23.91 5.44 -51.49
C ASP A 476 -23.76 6.71 -50.63
N LYS A 477 -23.67 7.88 -51.28
CA LYS A 477 -23.66 9.18 -50.61
C LYS A 477 -24.93 9.43 -49.79
N ASN A 478 -26.09 9.01 -50.30
CA ASN A 478 -27.36 9.14 -49.58
C ASN A 478 -27.48 8.07 -48.49
N LYS A 479 -27.01 6.84 -48.74
CA LYS A 479 -26.95 5.77 -47.70
C LYS A 479 -26.09 6.23 -46.51
N ALA A 480 -24.93 6.85 -46.76
CA ALA A 480 -24.08 7.45 -45.74
C ALA A 480 -24.77 8.61 -44.99
N ALA A 481 -25.44 9.53 -45.69
CA ALA A 481 -26.17 10.63 -45.05
C ALA A 481 -27.30 10.15 -44.12
N ILE A 482 -28.02 9.08 -44.48
CA ILE A 482 -29.06 8.46 -43.64
C ILE A 482 -28.42 7.77 -42.42
N HIS A 483 -27.29 7.08 -42.62
CA HIS A 483 -26.52 6.49 -41.51
C HIS A 483 -26.08 7.56 -40.50
N ASP A 484 -25.49 8.67 -40.97
CA ASP A 484 -25.01 9.77 -40.12
C ASP A 484 -26.15 10.51 -39.40
N LEU A 485 -27.33 10.63 -40.04
CA LEU A 485 -28.55 11.11 -39.41
C LEU A 485 -28.97 10.19 -38.24
N SER A 486 -29.00 8.87 -38.46
CA SER A 486 -29.36 7.88 -37.42
C SER A 486 -28.40 7.95 -36.23
N MET A 487 -27.09 8.02 -36.49
CA MET A 487 -26.04 8.16 -35.48
C MET A 487 -26.16 9.47 -34.72
N SER A 488 -26.46 10.57 -35.40
CA SER A 488 -26.61 11.90 -34.80
C SER A 488 -27.82 11.98 -33.86
N ILE A 489 -28.94 11.34 -34.23
CA ILE A 489 -30.14 11.25 -33.38
C ILE A 489 -29.82 10.47 -32.11
N VAL A 490 -29.26 9.26 -32.22
CA VAL A 490 -28.89 8.42 -31.06
C VAL A 490 -27.88 9.14 -30.17
N LYS A 491 -26.85 9.77 -30.74
CA LYS A 491 -25.85 10.55 -29.99
C LYS A 491 -26.46 11.71 -29.22
N LYS A 492 -27.44 12.43 -29.80
CA LYS A 492 -28.16 13.53 -29.11
C LYS A 492 -29.06 13.02 -27.99
N ILE A 493 -29.82 11.94 -28.22
CA ILE A 493 -30.68 11.33 -27.18
C ILE A 493 -29.85 10.81 -26.01
N LEU A 494 -28.75 10.11 -26.28
CA LEU A 494 -27.89 9.57 -25.25
C LEU A 494 -27.08 10.63 -24.50
N HIS A 495 -26.89 11.84 -25.04
CA HIS A 495 -25.99 12.84 -24.45
C HIS A 495 -26.34 13.19 -22.99
N GLY A 496 -27.60 13.53 -22.71
CA GLY A 496 -28.07 13.89 -21.37
C GLY A 496 -27.93 12.75 -20.35
N PRO A 497 -28.51 11.55 -20.60
CA PRO A 497 -28.32 10.39 -19.73
C PRO A 497 -26.85 10.00 -19.53
N MET A 498 -26.02 10.11 -20.57
CA MET A 498 -24.59 9.80 -20.48
C MET A 498 -23.80 10.82 -19.64
N GLN A 499 -24.25 12.07 -19.59
CA GLN A 499 -23.66 13.11 -18.74
C GLN A 499 -24.07 12.89 -17.28
N ASN A 500 -25.36 12.70 -17.02
CA ASN A 500 -25.90 12.50 -15.65
C ASN A 500 -25.59 11.13 -15.02
N LEU A 501 -24.93 10.22 -15.77
CA LEU A 501 -24.36 8.96 -15.26
C LEU A 501 -22.84 9.02 -15.05
N ARG A 502 -22.18 10.11 -15.46
CA ARG A 502 -20.77 10.35 -15.15
C ARG A 502 -20.66 11.17 -13.87
N CYS A 503 -19.72 10.79 -13.02
CA CYS A 503 -19.41 11.56 -11.82
C CYS A 503 -18.42 12.66 -12.18
N ASP A 504 -18.96 13.85 -12.40
CA ASP A 504 -18.25 15.13 -12.38
C ASP A 504 -18.65 15.87 -11.07
N ASP A 505 -17.87 16.85 -10.60
CA ASP A 505 -18.05 17.55 -9.30
C ASP A 505 -19.41 18.27 -9.10
N ALA A 506 -20.32 18.23 -10.07
CA ALA A 506 -21.59 18.93 -10.08
C ALA A 506 -22.79 18.16 -9.47
N HIS A 507 -22.70 16.83 -9.31
CA HIS A 507 -23.82 15.99 -8.86
C HIS A 507 -23.49 15.15 -7.63
N SER A 508 -24.48 14.97 -6.75
CA SER A 508 -24.31 14.02 -5.65
C SER A 508 -24.29 12.57 -6.17
N LEU A 509 -23.46 11.72 -5.54
CA LEU A 509 -23.42 10.29 -5.85
C LEU A 509 -24.80 9.62 -5.75
N SER A 510 -25.66 10.11 -4.84
CA SER A 510 -27.02 9.62 -4.68
C SER A 510 -27.86 9.85 -5.94
N GLU A 511 -27.86 11.07 -6.50
CA GLU A 511 -28.54 11.38 -7.77
C GLU A 511 -28.05 10.49 -8.91
N ILE A 512 -26.74 10.29 -9.02
CA ILE A 512 -26.13 9.46 -10.08
C ILE A 512 -26.61 8.00 -9.98
N LEU A 513 -26.65 7.43 -8.77
CA LEU A 513 -27.14 6.07 -8.54
C LEU A 513 -28.67 5.95 -8.70
N GLU A 514 -29.43 7.00 -8.39
CA GLU A 514 -30.87 7.04 -8.65
C GLU A 514 -31.18 7.16 -10.15
N ASN A 515 -30.44 7.99 -10.90
CA ASN A 515 -30.50 8.09 -12.35
C ASN A 515 -30.19 6.74 -13.00
N MET A 516 -29.15 6.03 -12.52
CA MET A 516 -28.82 4.68 -12.96
C MET A 516 -30.00 3.71 -12.74
N ARG A 517 -30.58 3.68 -11.54
CA ARG A 517 -31.74 2.83 -11.23
C ARG A 517 -32.98 3.21 -12.05
N ALA A 518 -33.19 4.50 -12.32
CA ALA A 518 -34.29 4.97 -13.15
C ALA A 518 -34.15 4.50 -14.60
N LEU A 519 -32.96 4.64 -15.19
CA LEU A 519 -32.66 4.16 -16.54
C LEU A 519 -32.75 2.64 -16.65
N ASN A 520 -32.31 1.90 -15.62
CA ASN A 520 -32.49 0.45 -15.55
C ASN A 520 -33.97 0.04 -15.57
N ARG A 521 -34.86 0.77 -14.87
CA ARG A 521 -36.32 0.54 -14.90
C ARG A 521 -36.98 0.97 -16.21
N MET A 522 -36.56 2.10 -16.79
CA MET A 522 -37.17 2.66 -18.01
C MET A 522 -36.85 1.86 -19.28
N TYR A 523 -35.68 1.24 -19.34
CA TYR A 523 -35.17 0.51 -20.51
C TYR A 523 -34.90 -0.98 -20.25
N ASP A 524 -35.39 -1.50 -19.12
CA ASP A 524 -35.25 -2.90 -18.67
C ASP A 524 -33.82 -3.47 -18.72
N LEU A 525 -32.83 -2.64 -18.39
CA LEU A 525 -31.42 -2.98 -18.60
C LEU A 525 -30.89 -4.05 -17.63
N GLU A 526 -31.56 -4.31 -16.51
CA GLU A 526 -31.12 -5.32 -15.53
C GLU A 526 -31.44 -6.76 -15.96
N THR A 527 -32.43 -6.95 -16.84
CA THR A 527 -32.97 -8.27 -17.22
C THR A 527 -32.03 -9.08 -18.12
N ASP A 528 -31.06 -8.42 -18.79
CA ASP A 528 -29.88 -9.06 -19.40
C ASP A 528 -28.90 -9.60 -18.31
N LYS A 529 -29.35 -10.57 -17.50
CA LYS A 529 -28.50 -11.38 -16.58
C LYS A 529 -27.61 -12.38 -17.34
N SER A 530 -28.05 -12.79 -18.53
CA SER A 530 -27.44 -13.84 -19.34
C SER A 530 -25.94 -13.69 -19.58
N ILE A 531 -25.41 -12.46 -19.71
CA ILE A 531 -23.98 -12.24 -20.01
C ILE A 531 -23.08 -12.57 -18.80
N LEU A 532 -23.58 -12.37 -17.58
CA LEU A 532 -22.83 -12.64 -16.35
C LEU A 532 -22.93 -14.13 -15.97
N GLU A 533 -24.12 -14.71 -16.17
CA GLU A 533 -24.36 -16.15 -16.07
C GLU A 533 -23.52 -16.93 -17.12
N GLN A 534 -23.51 -16.52 -18.39
CA GLN A 534 -22.66 -17.10 -19.44
C GLN A 534 -21.17 -16.99 -19.13
N LYS A 535 -20.70 -15.91 -18.49
CA LYS A 535 -19.30 -15.82 -18.03
C LYS A 535 -19.00 -16.79 -16.89
N PHE A 536 -19.95 -17.00 -15.99
CA PHE A 536 -19.84 -17.98 -14.91
C PHE A 536 -19.83 -19.41 -15.46
N GLU A 537 -20.77 -19.74 -16.36
CA GLU A 537 -20.85 -21.02 -17.06
C GLU A 537 -19.62 -21.27 -17.94
N ALA A 538 -19.08 -20.26 -18.64
CA ALA A 538 -17.86 -20.40 -19.44
C ALA A 538 -16.60 -20.60 -18.58
N LYS A 539 -16.55 -20.03 -17.35
CA LYS A 539 -15.49 -20.35 -16.37
C LYS A 539 -15.65 -21.78 -15.83
N MET A 540 -16.88 -22.23 -15.55
CA MET A 540 -17.17 -23.58 -15.03
C MET A 540 -16.93 -24.68 -16.10
N GLY A 541 -17.43 -24.50 -17.32
CA GLY A 541 -17.31 -25.45 -18.42
C GLY A 541 -15.87 -25.68 -18.92
N ARG A 542 -14.94 -24.77 -18.61
CA ARG A 542 -13.50 -24.94 -18.85
C ARG A 542 -12.79 -25.87 -17.85
N LYS A 543 -13.45 -26.32 -16.78
CA LYS A 543 -12.91 -27.29 -15.80
C LYS A 543 -13.45 -28.72 -15.97
N SER A 544 -14.39 -28.97 -16.90
CA SER A 544 -14.97 -30.30 -17.17
C SER A 544 -14.50 -30.93 -18.49
N LYS A 545 -13.29 -30.57 -18.96
CA LYS A 545 -12.61 -31.17 -20.11
C LYS A 545 -11.12 -31.28 -19.84
#